data_AF-A0A2V8MPL6-F1
#
_entry.id   AF-A0A2V8MPL6-F1
#
_cell.length_a   1.000
_cell.length_b   1.000
_cell.length_c   1.000
_cell.angle_alpha   90.00
_cell.angle_beta   90.00
_cell.angle_gamma   90.00
#
_symmetry.space_group_name_H-M   'P 1'
#
loop_
_entity.id
_entity.type
_entity.pdbx_description
1 polymer ?
#
loop_
_entity_poly.entity_id
_entity_poly.type
_entity_poly.pdbx_seq_one_letter_code
_entity_poly.pdbx_strand_id
1 'polypeptide(L)' 'MSIAEMEKRLIVVVLKTTEGNRTHAAEILGISREGLRTKMQRYGLD' A
#
# COMPACT_ATOMS: atom_id res chain seq x y z
N MET A 1 -6.40 15.19 -9.34
CA MET A 1 -5.99 14.02 -8.53
C MET A 1 -5.22 14.53 -7.32
N SER A 2 -5.61 14.11 -6.13
CA SER A 2 -4.91 14.44 -4.88
C SER A 2 -3.75 13.47 -4.61
N ILE A 3 -2.81 13.88 -3.76
CA ILE A 3 -1.71 13.01 -3.30
C ILE A 3 -2.25 11.74 -2.65
N ALA A 4 -3.33 11.84 -1.87
CA ALA A 4 -3.96 10.70 -1.21
C ALA A 4 -4.53 9.67 -2.21
N GLU A 5 -5.12 10.14 -3.31
CA GLU A 5 -5.62 9.25 -4.37
C GLU A 5 -4.48 8.54 -5.11
N MET A 6 -3.37 9.25 -5.37
CA MET A 6 -2.17 8.65 -5.97
C MET A 6 -1.54 7.61 -5.05
N GLU A 7 -1.39 7.92 -3.76
CA GLU A 7 -0.88 6.98 -2.77
C GLU A 7 -1.76 5.72 -2.68
N LYS A 8 -3.08 5.89 -2.59
CA LYS A 8 -4.04 4.76 -2.58
C LYS A 8 -3.90 3.89 -3.83
N ARG A 9 -3.81 4.49 -5.02
CA ARG A 9 -3.63 3.74 -6.28
C ARG A 9 -2.32 2.98 -6.30
N LEU A 10 -1.22 3.60 -5.87
CA LEU A 10 0.09 2.97 -5.84
C LEU A 10 0.09 1.74 -4.91
N ILE A 11 -0.48 1.88 -3.70
CA ILE A 11 -0.61 0.77 -2.76
C ILE A 11 -1.41 -0.39 -3.37
N VAL A 12 -2.54 -0.10 -4.03
CA VAL A 12 -3.37 -1.13 -4.68
C VAL A 12 -2.62 -1.84 -5.81
N VAL A 13 -1.88 -1.10 -6.64
CA VAL A 13 -1.09 -1.69 -7.73
C VAL A 13 -0.03 -2.62 -7.18
N VAL A 14 0.75 -2.17 -6.19
CA VAL A 14 1.82 -2.98 -5.61
C VAL A 14 1.23 -4.21 -4.92
N LEU A 15 0.16 -4.08 -4.14
CA LEU A 15 -0.50 -5.24 -3.51
C LEU A 15 -0.96 -6.26 -4.54
N LYS A 16 -1.46 -5.84 -5.72
CA LYS A 16 -1.82 -6.76 -6.79
C LYS A 16 -0.59 -7.44 -7.40
N THR A 17 0.48 -6.68 -7.65
CA THR A 17 1.74 -7.20 -8.20
C THR A 17 2.42 -8.19 -7.26
N THR A 18 2.25 -8.03 -5.94
CA THR A 18 2.79 -8.96 -4.94
C THR A 18 1.80 -10.03 -4.50
N GLU A 19 0.67 -10.19 -5.19
CA GLU A 19 -0.38 -11.17 -4.87
C GLU A 19 -0.89 -11.06 -3.42
N GLY A 20 -0.95 -9.85 -2.89
CA GLY A 20 -1.37 -9.56 -1.52
C GLY A 20 -0.29 -9.77 -0.46
N ASN A 21 0.95 -10.12 -0.83
CA ASN A 21 2.06 -10.20 0.11
C ASN A 21 2.42 -8.80 0.62
N ARG A 22 1.95 -8.49 1.84
CA ARG A 22 2.09 -7.17 2.47
C ARG A 22 3.54 -6.85 2.88
N THR A 23 4.34 -7.86 3.21
CA THR A 23 5.77 -7.65 3.52
C THR A 23 6.50 -7.22 2.26
N HIS A 24 6.31 -7.95 1.16
CA HIS A 24 6.96 -7.63 -0.10
C HIS A 24 6.45 -6.31 -0.71
N ALA A 25 5.15 -6.02 -0.55
CA ALA A 25 4.60 -4.73 -0.98
C ALA A 25 5.21 -3.55 -0.22
N ALA A 26 5.44 -3.70 1.09
CA ALA A 26 6.07 -2.66 1.90
C ALA A 26 7.53 -2.42 1.49
N GLU A 27 8.27 -3.49 1.17
CA GLU A 27 9.63 -3.41 0.61
C GLU A 27 9.66 -2.62 -0.71
N ILE A 28 8.76 -2.95 -1.66
CA ILE A 28 8.65 -2.24 -2.95
C ILE A 28 8.28 -0.77 -2.76
N LEU A 29 7.37 -0.47 -1.82
CA LEU A 29 6.95 0.89 -1.51
C LEU A 29 7.98 1.68 -0.71
N GLY A 30 9.06 1.05 -0.23
CA GLY A 30 10.09 1.69 0.58
C GLY A 30 9.60 2.14 1.96
N ILE A 31 8.61 1.44 2.53
CA ILE A 31 8.03 1.74 3.84
C ILE A 31 8.07 0.53 4.77
N SER A 32 7.88 0.75 6.06
CA SER A 32 7.71 -0.37 7.00
C SER A 32 6.39 -1.09 6.76
N ARG A 33 6.33 -2.38 7.11
CA ARG A 33 5.10 -3.18 7.08
C ARG A 33 3.98 -2.53 7.92
N GLU A 34 4.30 -1.98 9.09
CA GLU A 34 3.32 -1.25 9.91
C GLU A 34 2.84 0.04 9.22
N GLY A 35 3.74 0.78 8.55
CA GLY A 35 3.37 1.95 7.76
C GLY A 35 2.40 1.61 6.63
N LEU A 36 2.63 0.49 5.93
CA LEU A 36 1.70 -0.02 4.94
C LEU A 36 0.35 -0.37 5.57
N ARG A 37 0.34 -1.08 6.71
CA ARG A 37 -0.88 -1.44 7.44
C ARG A 37 -1.71 -0.21 7.83
N THR A 38 -1.09 0.83 8.39
CA THR A 38 -1.77 2.08 8.76
C THR A 38 -2.37 2.78 7.53
N LYS A 39 -1.66 2.80 6.41
CA LYS A 39 -2.16 3.38 5.15
C LYS A 39 -3.34 2.57 4.60
N MET A 40 -3.25 1.24 4.62
CA MET A 40 -4.35 0.36 4.18
C MET A 40 -5.63 0.61 5.00
N GLN A 41 -5.51 0.71 6.34
CA GLN A 41 -6.64 1.03 7.21
C GLN A 41 -7.22 2.41 6.91
N ARG A 42 -6.36 3.43 6.75
CA ARG A 42 -6.78 4.80 6.40
C ARG A 42 -7.57 4.85 5.10
N TYR A 43 -7.23 3.99 4.13
CA TYR A 43 -7.86 3.97 2.81
C TYR A 43 -8.97 2.93 2.64
N GLY A 44 -9.27 2.14 3.67
CA GLY A 44 -10.24 1.04 3.63
C GLY A 44 -9.84 -0.06 2.65
N LEU A 45 -8.58 -0.47 2.69
CA LEU A 45 -7.98 -1.51 1.84
C LEU A 45 -7.68 -2.82 2.60
N ASP A 46 -8.01 -2.90 3.88
CA ASP A 46 -7.81 -4.09 4.73
C ASP A 46 -9.00 -5.06 4.58
#